data_AF-A0A4Q3X3Z6-F1
#
_entry.id   AF-A0A4Q3X3Z6-F1
#
_cell.length_a   1.000
_cell.length_b   1.000
_cell.length_c   1.000
_cell.angle_alpha   90.00
_cell.angle_beta   90.00
_cell.angle_gamma   90.00
#
_symmetry.space_group_name_H-M   'P 1'
#
loop_
_entity.id
_entity.type
_entity.pdbx_description
1 polymer ?
#
loop_
_entity_poly.entity_id
_entity_poly.type
_entity_poly.pdbx_seq_one_letter_code
_entity_poly.pdbx_strand_id
1 'polypeptide(L)'
;SHYRTYVGTENILKNKDIFLPTEFLHGLYDGGIGAGLDDYWKLLQSKPQAAGGFLWAFIDEGLVRDDRARAIDINGNFYPDGIVGPYRQKEGSFYTIRDIWSPIQLAKRSYYESQFPDAFNGVVSLQNHYSFIDTRQCHFDWKLINFAAPNTLQTEGSIVVQGRAPSPAIAPSATGKLRLNLPTRWREADALSLSVTDPSGHEVITWTWPIKRAADFQNRIVRSTTSPALAGKATPSTAATEDAQTITMTAGMTSVIISKSTGRIAEVRRGGTLLGLSNGPALAVADTPKSGGEVSISHTQEGESHLVQAKISGSLAFVQYRLHPSGWLQVIYKYNLSGPQPYLGVSFDLPEKNITGVKWLGMGPYRVWKNRVRGGSMGVWSKGYNDTATGADTWQYPEFKGYHARTYWAQLQTINGPITVVTPDENLFLRLYTPRNGPNAQGAASVFPAGDISFLDGIAPIGNKFHPAGETGPQSAPNNARGDYEHTLFFYFGEMSTALQ
;
A
#
# COMPACT_ATOMS: atom_id res chain seq x y z
N SER A 1 -26.66 21.97 -6.69
CA SER A 1 -26.18 20.94 -7.65
C SER A 1 -25.70 19.77 -6.83
N HIS A 2 -26.20 18.54 -7.08
CA HIS A 2 -25.85 17.34 -6.33
C HIS A 2 -25.12 16.34 -7.23
N TYR A 3 -24.08 15.71 -6.70
CA TYR A 3 -23.40 14.53 -7.27
C TYR A 3 -23.19 14.63 -8.78
N ARG A 4 -22.57 15.70 -9.26
CA ARG A 4 -22.15 15.78 -10.65
C ARG A 4 -20.92 14.91 -10.84
N THR A 5 -20.81 14.28 -12.02
CA THR A 5 -19.57 13.65 -12.48
C THR A 5 -18.44 14.69 -12.55
N TYR A 6 -17.19 14.23 -12.69
CA TYR A 6 -16.04 15.13 -12.79
C TYR A 6 -16.18 16.04 -14.03
N VAL A 7 -16.51 15.44 -15.17
CA VAL A 7 -16.76 16.17 -16.43
C VAL A 7 -17.96 17.10 -16.32
N GLY A 8 -19.03 16.68 -15.62
CA GLY A 8 -20.18 17.54 -15.34
C GLY A 8 -19.80 18.78 -14.53
N THR A 9 -18.92 18.61 -13.54
CA THR A 9 -18.39 19.69 -12.71
C THR A 9 -17.50 20.63 -13.52
N GLU A 10 -16.60 20.08 -14.34
CA GLU A 10 -15.77 20.86 -15.26
C GLU A 10 -16.61 21.73 -16.21
N ASN A 11 -17.70 21.17 -16.75
CA ASN A 11 -18.59 21.90 -17.63
C ASN A 11 -19.33 23.04 -16.92
N ILE A 12 -19.80 22.84 -15.69
CA ILE A 12 -20.44 23.92 -14.91
C ILE A 12 -19.45 25.04 -14.62
N LEU A 13 -18.19 24.70 -14.32
CA LEU A 13 -17.11 25.67 -14.07
C LEU A 13 -16.65 26.44 -15.32
N LYS A 14 -17.27 26.22 -16.50
CA LYS A 14 -17.13 27.11 -17.66
C LYS A 14 -18.04 28.34 -17.56
N ASN A 15 -19.09 28.28 -16.73
CA ASN A 15 -19.98 29.41 -16.45
C ASN A 15 -19.33 30.41 -15.48
N LYS A 16 -19.94 31.61 -15.38
CA LYS A 16 -19.44 32.71 -14.54
C LYS A 16 -20.03 32.74 -13.13
N ASP A 17 -21.07 31.96 -12.87
CA ASP A 17 -21.73 31.92 -11.56
C ASP A 17 -20.85 31.22 -10.52
N ILE A 18 -21.02 31.63 -9.26
CA ILE A 18 -20.37 30.96 -8.13
C ILE A 18 -20.87 29.52 -8.07
N PHE A 19 -19.94 28.57 -8.07
CA PHE A 19 -20.25 27.15 -7.98
C PHE A 19 -19.87 26.60 -6.60
N LEU A 20 -20.88 26.07 -5.91
CA LEU A 20 -20.75 25.35 -4.65
C LEU A 20 -21.72 24.15 -4.70
N PRO A 21 -21.24 22.92 -4.91
CA PRO A 21 -22.08 21.74 -4.83
C PRO A 21 -22.50 21.55 -3.38
N THR A 22 -23.80 21.39 -3.17
CA THR A 22 -24.39 21.10 -1.88
C THR A 22 -24.05 19.70 -1.40
N GLU A 23 -23.79 18.75 -2.32
CA GLU A 23 -23.28 17.41 -2.05
C GLU A 23 -22.42 16.92 -3.24
N PHE A 24 -21.23 16.39 -2.99
CA PHE A 24 -20.38 15.69 -3.98
C PHE A 24 -19.58 14.55 -3.33
N LEU A 25 -19.15 13.57 -4.15
CA LEU A 25 -18.43 12.36 -3.73
C LEU A 25 -19.06 11.64 -2.52
N HIS A 26 -19.92 10.67 -2.79
CA HIS A 26 -20.70 10.00 -1.75
C HIS A 26 -19.94 8.84 -1.06
N GLY A 27 -19.94 8.78 0.27
CA GLY A 27 -19.18 7.81 1.08
C GLY A 27 -19.83 6.47 1.37
N LEU A 28 -20.63 5.90 0.46
CA LEU A 28 -21.32 4.64 0.76
C LEU A 28 -20.32 3.52 1.07
N TYR A 29 -20.41 2.92 2.26
CA TYR A 29 -19.49 1.90 2.79
C TYR A 29 -18.00 2.39 2.80
N ASP A 30 -17.79 3.72 2.84
CA ASP A 30 -16.58 4.49 2.47
C ASP A 30 -15.88 3.99 1.20
N GLY A 31 -16.66 3.44 0.28
CA GLY A 31 -16.19 3.02 -1.02
C GLY A 31 -15.86 4.20 -1.93
N GLY A 32 -15.54 5.41 -1.42
CA GLY A 32 -14.91 6.44 -2.23
C GLY A 32 -15.19 7.92 -1.94
N ILE A 33 -15.60 8.36 -0.75
CA ILE A 33 -15.76 9.83 -0.48
C ILE A 33 -14.43 10.59 -0.63
N GLY A 34 -13.31 9.98 -0.22
CA GLY A 34 -11.97 10.49 -0.51
C GLY A 34 -11.47 10.12 -1.91
N ALA A 35 -12.15 9.25 -2.64
CA ALA A 35 -11.72 8.77 -3.95
C ALA A 35 -12.12 9.75 -5.05
N GLY A 36 -11.14 10.21 -5.83
CA GLY A 36 -11.31 11.31 -6.78
C GLY A 36 -11.26 12.69 -6.14
N LEU A 37 -11.27 12.81 -4.80
CA LEU A 37 -11.29 14.10 -4.12
C LEU A 37 -10.11 15.00 -4.51
N ASP A 38 -8.92 14.43 -4.72
CA ASP A 38 -7.75 15.19 -5.13
C ASP A 38 -7.93 15.84 -6.51
N ASP A 39 -8.58 15.14 -7.44
CA ASP A 39 -8.92 15.67 -8.77
C ASP A 39 -10.00 16.76 -8.68
N TYR A 40 -11.10 16.48 -7.98
CA TYR A 40 -12.16 17.48 -7.78
C TYR A 40 -11.63 18.73 -7.08
N TRP A 41 -10.80 18.56 -6.05
CA TRP A 41 -10.24 19.67 -5.29
C TRP A 41 -9.31 20.53 -6.15
N LYS A 42 -8.41 19.91 -6.94
CA LYS A 42 -7.57 20.64 -7.90
C LYS A 42 -8.40 21.37 -8.96
N LEU A 43 -9.45 20.74 -9.48
CA LEU A 43 -10.36 21.36 -10.45
C LEU A 43 -11.03 22.59 -9.84
N LEU A 44 -11.59 22.48 -8.64
CA LEU A 44 -12.22 23.59 -7.93
C LEU A 44 -11.20 24.71 -7.65
N GLN A 45 -10.02 24.38 -7.11
CA GLN A 45 -8.96 25.37 -6.85
C GLN A 45 -8.45 26.09 -8.11
N SER A 46 -8.61 25.49 -9.30
CA SER A 46 -8.19 26.12 -10.56
C SER A 46 -9.12 27.23 -11.07
N LYS A 47 -10.27 27.45 -10.41
CA LYS A 47 -11.34 28.34 -10.89
C LYS A 47 -11.73 29.36 -9.83
N PRO A 48 -11.67 30.68 -10.12
CA PRO A 48 -11.98 31.72 -9.13
C PRO A 48 -13.44 31.72 -8.66
N GLN A 49 -14.37 31.18 -9.45
CA GLN A 49 -15.79 31.09 -9.12
C GLN A 49 -16.15 29.82 -8.31
N ALA A 50 -15.22 28.89 -8.11
CA ALA A 50 -15.47 27.71 -7.29
C ALA A 50 -15.30 28.06 -5.80
N ALA A 51 -16.34 27.81 -5.02
CA ALA A 51 -16.36 28.14 -3.58
C ALA A 51 -16.17 26.91 -2.67
N GLY A 52 -15.71 25.78 -3.20
CA GLY A 52 -15.53 24.53 -2.46
C GLY A 52 -16.69 23.55 -2.70
N GLY A 53 -17.15 22.86 -1.65
CA GLY A 53 -18.28 21.92 -1.68
C GLY A 53 -18.44 21.16 -0.37
N PHE A 54 -19.55 20.42 -0.22
CA PHE A 54 -19.79 19.56 0.94
C PHE A 54 -19.75 18.07 0.55
N LEU A 55 -18.98 17.29 1.30
CA LEU A 55 -18.93 15.84 1.17
C LEU A 55 -20.12 15.22 1.93
N TRP A 56 -20.76 14.21 1.34
CA TRP A 56 -21.81 13.43 2.00
C TRP A 56 -21.28 12.06 2.39
N ALA A 57 -21.15 11.72 3.68
CA ALA A 57 -21.52 12.48 4.88
C ALA A 57 -20.43 12.42 5.97
N PHE A 58 -20.68 13.03 7.13
CA PHE A 58 -19.70 12.99 8.23
C PHE A 58 -19.66 11.61 8.91
N ILE A 59 -20.82 11.05 9.28
CA ILE A 59 -20.94 9.84 10.11
C ILE A 59 -21.90 8.82 9.51
N ASP A 60 -21.59 7.54 9.70
CA ASP A 60 -22.53 6.44 9.49
C ASP A 60 -23.65 6.45 10.54
N GLU A 61 -24.90 6.59 10.09
CA GLU A 61 -26.08 6.75 10.94
C GLU A 61 -26.68 5.39 11.36
N GLY A 62 -25.84 4.53 11.93
CA GLY A 62 -26.25 3.22 12.43
C GLY A 62 -26.84 3.24 13.84
N LEU A 63 -27.98 2.56 14.04
CA LEU A 63 -28.64 2.42 15.35
C LEU A 63 -28.42 1.02 15.95
N VAL A 64 -27.99 0.95 17.21
CA VAL A 64 -27.89 -0.34 17.92
C VAL A 64 -29.29 -0.84 18.26
N ARG A 65 -29.61 -2.06 17.84
CA ARG A 65 -30.92 -2.69 18.01
C ARG A 65 -30.92 -3.83 19.01
N ASP A 66 -31.61 -3.66 20.13
CA ASP A 66 -31.73 -4.69 21.16
C ASP A 66 -32.49 -5.93 20.67
N ASP A 67 -33.47 -5.75 19.76
CA ASP A 67 -34.24 -6.85 19.16
C ASP A 67 -33.46 -7.63 18.07
N ARG A 68 -32.23 -7.20 17.74
CA ARG A 68 -31.35 -7.84 16.75
C ARG A 68 -30.01 -8.23 17.35
N ALA A 69 -30.00 -8.73 18.59
CA ALA A 69 -28.76 -9.12 19.29
C ALA A 69 -27.70 -8.00 19.30
N ARG A 70 -28.14 -6.75 19.46
CA ARG A 70 -27.30 -5.54 19.43
C ARG A 70 -26.62 -5.24 18.08
N ALA A 71 -27.14 -5.78 16.97
CA ALA A 71 -26.68 -5.40 15.64
C ALA A 71 -26.86 -3.90 15.39
N ILE A 72 -25.98 -3.33 14.57
CA ILE A 72 -26.09 -1.95 14.10
C ILE A 72 -26.97 -1.95 12.85
N ASP A 73 -28.12 -1.29 12.93
CA ASP A 73 -29.07 -1.13 11.83
C ASP A 73 -28.80 0.16 11.07
N ILE A 74 -28.37 0.00 9.83
CA ILE A 74 -28.06 1.05 8.86
C ILE A 74 -29.12 1.14 7.75
N ASN A 75 -30.25 0.45 7.94
CA ASN A 75 -31.32 0.35 6.95
C ASN A 75 -30.78 -0.03 5.56
N GLY A 76 -30.00 -1.11 5.47
CA GLY A 76 -29.31 -1.50 4.24
C GLY A 76 -28.20 -0.51 3.85
N ASN A 77 -28.27 0.07 2.65
CA ASN A 77 -27.24 0.97 2.11
C ASN A 77 -27.64 2.46 2.21
N PHE A 78 -28.62 2.80 3.05
CA PHE A 78 -29.14 4.15 3.16
C PHE A 78 -28.39 5.01 4.18
N TYR A 79 -27.83 4.42 5.24
CA TYR A 79 -27.18 5.13 6.35
C TYR A 79 -25.67 4.88 6.57
N PRO A 80 -24.93 4.05 5.81
CA PRO A 80 -23.49 3.91 5.97
C PRO A 80 -22.72 4.78 4.95
N ASP A 81 -22.86 6.10 5.06
CA ASP A 81 -22.37 7.07 4.08
C ASP A 81 -21.19 7.95 4.57
N GLY A 82 -20.75 7.73 5.80
CA GLY A 82 -19.85 8.58 6.56
C GLY A 82 -18.36 8.42 6.26
N ILE A 83 -17.57 9.37 6.75
CA ILE A 83 -16.10 9.27 6.84
C ILE A 83 -15.63 8.74 8.19
N VAL A 84 -16.59 8.55 9.11
CA VAL A 84 -16.41 7.86 10.37
C VAL A 84 -17.60 6.93 10.64
N GLY A 85 -17.33 5.79 11.29
CA GLY A 85 -18.37 4.85 11.70
C GLY A 85 -19.30 5.39 12.80
N PRO A 86 -20.31 4.62 13.24
CA PRO A 86 -21.31 5.05 14.24
C PRO A 86 -20.70 5.45 15.60
N TYR A 87 -19.52 4.93 15.94
CA TYR A 87 -18.75 5.32 17.14
C TYR A 87 -17.59 6.27 16.82
N ARG A 88 -17.65 6.96 15.68
CA ARG A 88 -16.66 7.94 15.20
C ARG A 88 -15.29 7.32 14.95
N GLN A 89 -15.25 6.01 14.67
CA GLN A 89 -14.02 5.36 14.21
C GLN A 89 -13.66 5.92 12.82
N LYS A 90 -12.42 6.37 12.65
CA LYS A 90 -11.98 7.01 11.41
C LYS A 90 -11.79 5.99 10.29
N GLU A 91 -12.32 6.32 9.12
CA GLU A 91 -12.18 5.54 7.91
C GLU A 91 -10.95 5.97 7.09
N GLY A 92 -10.59 5.21 6.07
CA GLY A 92 -9.47 5.56 5.18
C GLY A 92 -9.64 6.96 4.56
N SER A 93 -10.86 7.31 4.12
CA SER A 93 -11.11 8.61 3.49
C SER A 93 -11.00 9.78 4.45
N PHE A 94 -11.23 9.60 5.75
CA PHE A 94 -10.99 10.65 6.75
C PHE A 94 -9.57 11.19 6.63
N TYR A 95 -8.58 10.29 6.50
CA TYR A 95 -7.19 10.67 6.40
C TYR A 95 -6.85 11.26 5.03
N THR A 96 -7.47 10.79 3.95
CA THR A 96 -7.35 11.39 2.61
C THR A 96 -7.86 12.83 2.62
N ILE A 97 -9.05 13.06 3.19
CA ILE A 97 -9.66 14.39 3.31
C ILE A 97 -8.77 15.31 4.14
N ARG A 98 -8.30 14.84 5.30
CA ARG A 98 -7.35 15.59 6.13
C ARG A 98 -6.12 15.99 5.33
N ASP A 99 -5.51 15.07 4.58
CA ASP A 99 -4.31 15.35 3.80
C ASP A 99 -4.57 16.33 2.63
N ILE A 100 -5.72 16.25 1.95
CA ILE A 100 -6.07 17.13 0.82
C ILE A 100 -6.47 18.54 1.30
N TRP A 101 -7.25 18.64 2.38
CA TRP A 101 -7.75 19.91 2.92
C TRP A 101 -6.85 20.54 3.96
N SER A 102 -5.72 19.91 4.31
CA SER A 102 -4.73 20.52 5.19
C SER A 102 -4.29 21.87 4.65
N PRO A 103 -4.33 22.95 5.45
CA PRO A 103 -4.06 24.31 4.98
C PRO A 103 -2.58 24.54 4.66
N ILE A 104 -1.68 23.68 5.13
CA ILE A 104 -0.27 23.70 4.72
C ILE A 104 -0.02 22.47 3.85
N GLN A 105 0.37 22.71 2.59
CA GLN A 105 0.64 21.68 1.59
C GLN A 105 2.10 21.72 1.15
N LEU A 106 2.61 20.61 0.62
CA LEU A 106 3.88 20.58 -0.10
C LEU A 106 3.70 21.26 -1.46
N ALA A 107 4.47 22.31 -1.75
CA ALA A 107 4.34 23.04 -3.01
C ALA A 107 4.76 22.21 -4.24
N LYS A 108 5.65 21.22 -4.04
CA LYS A 108 6.09 20.26 -5.06
C LYS A 108 5.98 18.84 -4.52
N ARG A 109 4.75 18.43 -4.23
CA ARG A 109 4.44 17.13 -3.63
C ARG A 109 5.06 15.93 -4.39
N SER A 110 5.08 15.95 -5.73
CA SER A 110 5.73 14.93 -6.56
C SER A 110 7.25 14.81 -6.39
N TYR A 111 7.94 15.84 -5.87
CA TYR A 111 9.37 15.78 -5.55
C TYR A 111 9.68 14.79 -4.40
N TYR A 112 8.66 14.40 -3.63
CA TYR A 112 8.81 13.51 -2.47
C TYR A 112 8.04 12.17 -2.58
N GLU A 113 7.12 12.03 -3.55
CA GLU A 113 6.04 11.03 -3.47
C GLU A 113 6.31 9.65 -4.09
N SER A 114 7.42 9.44 -4.77
CA SER A 114 7.82 8.12 -5.29
C SER A 114 9.11 7.62 -4.66
N GLN A 115 10.06 8.53 -4.47
CA GLN A 115 11.36 8.28 -3.86
C GLN A 115 11.81 9.57 -3.19
N PHE A 116 12.40 9.46 -2.00
CA PHE A 116 12.97 10.63 -1.35
C PHE A 116 14.19 11.13 -2.15
N PRO A 117 14.33 12.46 -2.37
CA PRO A 117 15.30 12.97 -3.31
C PRO A 117 16.72 12.93 -2.76
N ASP A 118 17.66 12.39 -3.54
CA ASP A 118 19.09 12.34 -3.18
C ASP A 118 19.65 13.75 -2.93
N ALA A 119 19.23 14.71 -3.75
CA ALA A 119 19.62 16.12 -3.67
C ALA A 119 18.92 16.91 -2.54
N PHE A 120 18.15 16.26 -1.66
CA PHE A 120 17.52 16.95 -0.54
C PHE A 120 18.57 17.64 0.35
N ASN A 121 18.36 18.93 0.61
CA ASN A 121 19.31 19.78 1.33
C ASN A 121 18.75 20.32 2.67
N GLY A 122 17.73 19.65 3.23
CA GLY A 122 17.08 20.08 4.46
C GLY A 122 16.09 21.24 4.29
N VAL A 123 15.68 21.55 3.05
CA VAL A 123 14.70 22.59 2.75
C VAL A 123 13.45 21.99 2.12
N VAL A 124 12.29 22.26 2.72
CA VAL A 124 10.98 21.83 2.24
C VAL A 124 10.24 23.01 1.62
N SER A 125 9.76 22.86 0.39
CA SER A 125 8.90 23.86 -0.25
C SER A 125 7.45 23.67 0.16
N LEU A 126 6.86 24.69 0.78
CA LEU A 126 5.50 24.68 1.32
C LEU A 126 4.62 25.70 0.61
N GLN A 127 3.32 25.41 0.55
CA GLN A 127 2.28 26.34 0.15
C GLN A 127 1.33 26.55 1.33
N ASN A 128 1.02 27.80 1.62
CA ASN A 128 0.07 28.20 2.65
C ASN A 128 -1.30 28.46 2.01
N HIS A 129 -2.28 27.63 2.31
CA HIS A 129 -3.68 27.74 1.86
C HIS A 129 -4.59 28.38 2.92
N TYR A 130 -4.06 28.79 4.09
CA TYR A 130 -4.84 29.63 5.00
C TYR A 130 -5.19 30.97 4.34
N SER A 131 -6.37 31.50 4.66
CA SER A 131 -6.81 32.82 4.19
C SER A 131 -6.25 33.98 5.02
N PHE A 132 -5.96 33.76 6.31
CA PHE A 132 -5.60 34.84 7.25
C PHE A 132 -4.42 34.50 8.18
N ILE A 133 -3.90 33.27 8.13
CA ILE A 133 -2.82 32.81 9.01
C ILE A 133 -1.51 32.80 8.22
N ASP A 134 -0.51 33.50 8.74
CA ASP A 134 0.88 33.39 8.29
C ASP A 134 1.54 32.20 9.01
N THR A 135 2.36 31.44 8.28
CA THR A 135 3.01 30.23 8.84
C THR A 135 3.97 30.50 10.00
N ARG A 136 4.36 31.75 10.28
CA ARG A 136 5.03 32.14 11.54
C ARG A 136 4.23 31.77 12.79
N GLN A 137 2.91 31.68 12.67
CA GLN A 137 2.01 31.32 13.78
C GLN A 137 1.87 29.80 13.93
N CYS A 138 2.32 29.01 12.95
CA CYS A 138 2.34 27.55 13.02
C CYS A 138 3.64 27.03 13.67
N HIS A 139 3.67 25.75 14.02
CA HIS A 139 4.88 25.05 14.47
C HIS A 139 5.24 23.90 13.54
N PHE A 140 6.54 23.70 13.35
CA PHE A 140 7.10 22.71 12.43
C PHE A 140 8.09 21.82 13.19
N ASP A 141 7.65 20.62 13.53
CA ASP A 141 8.45 19.64 14.25
C ASP A 141 8.90 18.55 13.30
N TRP A 142 10.17 18.15 13.38
CA TRP A 142 10.74 17.09 12.57
C TRP A 142 11.34 15.98 13.43
N LYS A 143 11.30 14.76 12.92
CA LYS A 143 11.88 13.56 13.54
C LYS A 143 12.67 12.77 12.50
N LEU A 144 13.84 12.30 12.89
CA LEU A 144 14.57 11.25 12.18
C LEU A 144 14.27 9.92 12.89
N ILE A 145 13.81 8.93 12.12
CA ILE A 145 13.22 7.70 12.64
C ILE A 145 13.93 6.49 12.03
N ASN A 146 14.17 5.47 12.84
CA ASN A 146 14.49 4.12 12.37
C ASN A 146 13.25 3.24 12.48
N PHE A 147 12.85 2.59 11.40
CA PHE A 147 11.66 1.74 11.40
C PHE A 147 11.91 0.43 12.14
N ALA A 148 10.87 -0.08 12.81
CA ALA A 148 10.94 -1.38 13.45
C ALA A 148 11.21 -2.51 12.43
N ALA A 149 12.02 -3.50 12.82
CA ALA A 149 12.35 -4.64 11.99
C ALA A 149 11.21 -5.68 11.98
N PRO A 150 11.11 -6.55 10.95
CA PRO A 150 10.03 -7.52 10.86
C PRO A 150 10.11 -8.65 11.92
N ASN A 151 11.28 -8.88 12.52
CA ASN A 151 11.51 -9.87 13.58
C ASN A 151 11.25 -9.32 15.01
N THR A 152 10.70 -8.11 15.13
CA THR A 152 10.35 -7.49 16.41
C THR A 152 8.84 -7.45 16.59
N LEU A 153 8.33 -7.30 17.82
CA LEU A 153 6.89 -7.12 18.04
C LEU A 153 6.45 -5.66 17.84
N GLN A 154 7.38 -4.71 17.96
CA GLN A 154 7.14 -3.28 17.89
C GLN A 154 6.75 -2.85 16.47
N THR A 155 5.80 -1.93 16.36
CA THR A 155 5.44 -1.21 15.13
C THR A 155 5.98 0.22 15.14
N GLU A 156 6.17 0.80 16.32
CA GLU A 156 6.74 2.13 16.45
C GLU A 156 8.24 2.11 16.11
N GLY A 157 8.64 3.05 15.27
CA GLY A 157 10.06 3.29 14.99
C GLY A 157 10.74 4.01 16.16
N SER A 158 12.05 3.82 16.31
CA SER A 158 12.83 4.58 17.28
C SER A 158 13.16 5.97 16.74
N ILE A 159 12.98 6.99 17.59
CA ILE A 159 13.39 8.36 17.27
C ILE A 159 14.91 8.44 17.45
N VAL A 160 15.63 8.65 16.36
CA VAL A 160 17.09 8.86 16.37
C VAL A 160 17.41 10.24 16.94
N VAL A 161 16.70 11.25 16.42
CA VAL A 161 16.77 12.64 16.88
C VAL A 161 15.52 13.37 16.41
N GLN A 162 15.15 14.43 17.11
CA GLN A 162 14.04 15.30 16.74
C GLN A 162 14.40 16.75 16.99
N GLY A 163 13.67 17.66 16.35
CA GLY A 163 13.87 19.09 16.54
C GLY A 163 12.70 19.89 16.01
N ARG A 164 12.74 21.20 16.28
CA ARG A 164 11.77 22.18 15.80
C ARG A 164 12.45 23.11 14.80
N ALA A 165 11.89 23.18 13.60
CA ALA A 165 12.35 24.14 12.60
C ALA A 165 11.83 25.54 12.92
N PRO A 166 12.61 26.61 12.70
CA PRO A 166 12.11 27.98 12.78
C PRO A 166 10.95 28.18 11.80
N SER A 167 9.81 28.65 12.31
CA SER A 167 8.62 28.88 11.49
C SER A 167 8.91 29.94 10.41
N PRO A 168 8.76 29.63 9.12
CA PRO A 168 9.05 30.55 8.04
C PRO A 168 7.94 31.61 7.93
N ALA A 169 8.25 32.77 7.35
CA ALA A 169 7.25 33.75 6.96
C ALA A 169 6.69 33.40 5.58
N ILE A 170 5.58 32.67 5.55
CA ILE A 170 4.81 32.37 4.34
C ILE A 170 3.41 32.94 4.55
N ALA A 171 3.12 34.04 3.87
CA ALA A 171 1.84 34.73 3.93
C ALA A 171 0.68 33.83 3.43
N PRO A 172 -0.58 34.15 3.78
CA PRO A 172 -1.75 33.53 3.18
C PRO A 172 -1.67 33.40 1.65
N SER A 173 -2.06 32.25 1.11
CA SER A 173 -2.03 31.91 -0.32
C SER A 173 -0.63 31.90 -0.98
N ALA A 174 0.46 32.12 -0.22
CA ALA A 174 1.81 32.18 -0.75
C ALA A 174 2.53 30.81 -0.74
N THR A 175 3.60 30.71 -1.53
CA THR A 175 4.55 29.60 -1.50
C THR A 175 5.85 30.07 -0.86
N GLY A 176 6.49 29.23 -0.05
CA GLY A 176 7.75 29.54 0.60
C GLY A 176 8.58 28.31 0.95
N LYS A 177 9.67 28.54 1.67
CA LYS A 177 10.66 27.51 2.02
C LYS A 177 10.79 27.39 3.54
N LEU A 178 10.64 26.18 4.06
CA LEU A 178 10.95 25.79 5.43
C LEU A 178 12.35 25.18 5.46
N ARG A 179 13.25 25.72 6.30
CA ARG A 179 14.57 25.13 6.53
C ARG A 179 14.55 24.34 7.83
N LEU A 180 14.86 23.05 7.76
CA LEU A 180 14.73 22.13 8.89
C LEU A 180 15.93 22.17 9.86
N ASN A 181 17.10 22.63 9.40
CA ASN A 181 18.36 22.59 10.17
C ASN A 181 18.71 21.18 10.69
N LEU A 182 18.62 20.18 9.81
CA LEU A 182 18.94 18.80 10.14
C LEU A 182 20.43 18.64 10.53
N PRO A 183 20.78 17.70 11.44
CA PRO A 183 22.17 17.39 11.78
C PRO A 183 22.92 16.77 10.59
N THR A 184 24.25 16.84 10.57
CA THR A 184 25.07 16.36 9.44
C THR A 184 24.84 14.90 9.04
N ARG A 185 24.61 14.02 10.01
CA ARG A 185 24.39 12.56 9.81
C ARG A 185 22.93 12.17 9.60
N TRP A 186 22.06 13.10 9.18
CA TRP A 186 20.62 12.83 9.06
C TRP A 186 20.27 11.69 8.09
N ARG A 187 21.13 11.43 7.09
CA ARG A 187 20.94 10.38 6.06
C ARG A 187 21.11 8.95 6.57
N GLU A 188 21.54 8.79 7.82
CA GLU A 188 21.68 7.48 8.45
C GLU A 188 20.35 6.92 8.97
N ALA A 189 19.39 7.80 9.27
CA ALA A 189 18.06 7.39 9.68
C ALA A 189 17.29 6.74 8.52
N ASP A 190 16.31 5.90 8.86
CA ASP A 190 15.44 5.27 7.88
C ASP A 190 14.46 6.26 7.24
N ALA A 191 13.97 7.24 7.99
CA ALA A 191 12.98 8.21 7.53
C ALA A 191 13.09 9.59 8.18
N LEU A 192 12.58 10.60 7.47
CA LEU A 192 12.31 11.96 7.96
C LEU A 192 10.80 12.14 8.09
N SER A 193 10.33 12.48 9.29
CA SER A 193 8.97 12.94 9.54
C SER A 193 8.94 14.44 9.77
N LEU A 194 7.91 15.11 9.24
CA LEU A 194 7.63 16.53 9.42
C LEU A 194 6.15 16.70 9.78
N SER A 195 5.89 17.25 10.95
CA SER A 195 4.56 17.59 11.46
C SER A 195 4.36 19.09 11.47
N VAL A 196 3.13 19.52 11.17
CA VAL A 196 2.71 20.92 11.25
C VAL A 196 1.58 21.05 12.26
N THR A 197 1.75 21.93 13.22
CA THR A 197 0.73 22.30 14.21
C THR A 197 0.26 23.72 13.94
N ASP A 198 -1.05 23.93 13.98
CA ASP A 198 -1.65 25.24 13.78
C ASP A 198 -1.52 26.17 15.01
N PRO A 199 -1.91 27.45 14.92
CA PRO A 199 -1.82 28.38 16.04
C PRO A 199 -2.71 28.01 17.24
N SER A 200 -3.69 27.13 17.05
CA SER A 200 -4.55 26.62 18.13
C SER A 200 -3.98 25.39 18.83
N GLY A 201 -2.82 24.88 18.38
CA GLY A 201 -2.16 23.72 18.97
C GLY A 201 -2.59 22.38 18.38
N HIS A 202 -3.36 22.36 17.29
CA HIS A 202 -3.79 21.13 16.63
C HIS A 202 -2.82 20.72 15.51
N GLU A 203 -2.41 19.45 15.49
CA GLU A 203 -1.69 18.89 14.34
C GLU A 203 -2.62 18.85 13.13
N VAL A 204 -2.25 19.58 12.07
CA VAL A 204 -3.01 19.62 10.82
C VAL A 204 -2.55 18.54 9.84
N ILE A 205 -1.23 18.29 9.78
CA ILE A 205 -0.66 17.31 8.87
C ILE A 205 0.69 16.79 9.37
N THR A 206 0.98 15.55 9.02
CA THR A 206 2.29 14.92 9.19
C THR A 206 2.66 14.18 7.92
N TRP A 207 3.87 14.42 7.42
CA TRP A 207 4.48 13.64 6.35
C TRP A 207 5.61 12.78 6.91
N THR A 208 5.77 11.58 6.36
CA THR A 208 6.91 10.70 6.66
C THR A 208 7.49 10.21 5.35
N TRP A 209 8.74 10.55 5.09
CA TRP A 209 9.47 10.16 3.88
C TRP A 209 10.59 9.19 4.22
N PRO A 210 10.64 8.00 3.58
CA PRO A 210 11.74 7.08 3.75
C PRO A 210 13.00 7.66 3.10
N ILE A 211 14.03 7.90 3.89
CA ILE A 211 15.36 8.33 3.42
C ILE A 211 16.07 7.13 2.78
N LYS A 212 15.96 5.97 3.42
CA LYS A 212 16.45 4.68 2.91
C LYS A 212 15.49 4.11 1.88
N ARG A 213 16.04 3.43 0.88
CA ARG A 213 15.31 2.80 -0.22
C ARG A 213 14.89 1.39 0.14
N ALA A 214 13.92 0.83 -0.57
CA ALA A 214 13.48 -0.56 -0.43
C ALA A 214 14.67 -1.54 -0.44
N ALA A 215 15.63 -1.34 -1.35
CA ALA A 215 16.87 -2.11 -1.42
C ALA A 215 17.75 -2.03 -0.15
N ASP A 216 17.76 -0.90 0.58
CA ASP A 216 18.49 -0.79 1.85
C ASP A 216 17.85 -1.68 2.93
N PHE A 217 16.51 -1.68 3.01
CA PHE A 217 15.77 -2.57 3.92
C PHE A 217 15.94 -4.03 3.53
N GLN A 218 15.85 -4.35 2.25
CA GLN A 218 16.10 -5.70 1.73
C GLN A 218 17.49 -6.19 2.11
N ASN A 219 18.54 -5.39 1.86
CA ASN A 219 19.90 -5.75 2.24
C ASN A 219 20.02 -5.96 3.75
N ARG A 220 19.43 -5.08 4.58
CA ARG A 220 19.47 -5.20 6.03
C ARG A 220 18.79 -6.48 6.54
N ILE A 221 17.61 -6.82 6.03
CA ILE A 221 16.80 -7.95 6.50
C ILE A 221 17.32 -9.30 5.98
N VAL A 222 17.67 -9.36 4.69
CA VAL A 222 18.16 -10.60 4.07
C VAL A 222 19.61 -10.90 4.48
N ARG A 223 20.44 -9.88 4.77
CA ARG A 223 21.80 -10.11 5.31
C ARG A 223 21.86 -10.36 6.80
N SER A 224 21.01 -9.72 7.62
CA SER A 224 21.01 -9.99 9.08
C SER A 224 20.70 -11.45 9.41
N THR A 225 19.97 -12.12 8.53
CA THR A 225 19.65 -13.55 8.58
C THR A 225 20.72 -14.46 7.96
N THR A 226 21.75 -13.90 7.30
CA THR A 226 22.93 -14.61 6.77
C THR A 226 24.23 -14.30 7.53
N SER A 227 24.16 -13.50 8.60
CA SER A 227 25.34 -13.01 9.34
C SER A 227 26.14 -14.15 10.01
N PRO A 228 27.48 -14.01 10.21
CA PRO A 228 28.42 -15.08 10.59
C PRO A 228 28.21 -15.73 11.96
N ALA A 229 27.10 -15.52 12.66
CA ALA A 229 26.77 -16.31 13.85
C ALA A 229 26.52 -17.81 13.55
N LEU A 230 26.46 -18.17 12.26
CA LEU A 230 26.53 -19.54 11.74
C LEU A 230 27.94 -19.94 11.25
N ALA A 231 28.93 -19.05 11.26
CA ALA A 231 30.30 -19.36 10.88
C ALA A 231 30.90 -20.34 11.90
N GLY A 232 30.93 -21.62 11.51
CA GLY A 232 31.37 -22.73 12.35
C GLY A 232 30.39 -23.91 12.38
N LYS A 233 29.15 -23.74 11.92
CA LYS A 233 28.26 -24.84 11.53
C LYS A 233 28.25 -24.93 10.01
N ALA A 234 28.36 -26.13 9.44
CA ALA A 234 28.26 -26.31 7.99
C ALA A 234 27.01 -25.56 7.50
N THR A 235 27.18 -24.54 6.64
CA THR A 235 26.06 -23.88 5.99
C THR A 235 25.26 -24.99 5.31
N PRO A 236 23.95 -25.12 5.56
CA PRO A 236 23.17 -26.15 4.87
C PRO A 236 23.28 -25.90 3.37
N SER A 237 23.97 -26.77 2.63
CA SER A 237 24.00 -26.70 1.17
C SER A 237 22.57 -26.91 0.67
N THR A 238 22.16 -26.15 -0.34
CA THR A 238 20.90 -26.46 -1.01
C THR A 238 20.98 -27.79 -1.75
N ALA A 239 19.87 -28.50 -1.82
CA ALA A 239 19.73 -29.68 -2.67
C ALA A 239 18.46 -29.57 -3.51
N ALA A 240 18.44 -30.24 -4.67
CA ALA A 240 17.23 -30.36 -5.47
C ALA A 240 17.03 -31.76 -6.01
N THR A 241 15.76 -32.15 -6.15
CA THR A 241 15.33 -33.38 -6.80
C THR A 241 14.30 -33.05 -7.88
N GLU A 242 14.35 -33.77 -8.99
CA GLU A 242 13.43 -33.58 -10.11
C GLU A 242 12.66 -34.89 -10.38
N ASP A 243 11.38 -34.75 -10.67
CA ASP A 243 10.54 -35.83 -11.22
C ASP A 243 9.86 -35.38 -12.53
N ALA A 244 8.90 -36.19 -13.00
CA ALA A 244 8.19 -35.91 -14.24
C ALA A 244 7.39 -34.59 -14.20
N GLN A 245 6.92 -34.16 -13.02
CA GLN A 245 5.99 -33.04 -12.85
C GLN A 245 6.59 -31.85 -12.11
N THR A 246 7.59 -32.07 -11.25
CA THR A 246 8.07 -31.04 -10.33
C THR A 246 9.59 -31.01 -10.18
N ILE A 247 10.08 -29.85 -9.72
CA ILE A 247 11.43 -29.67 -9.18
C ILE A 247 11.27 -29.24 -7.72
N THR A 248 11.87 -29.99 -6.80
CA THR A 248 11.84 -29.70 -5.36
C THR A 248 13.21 -29.20 -4.92
N MET A 249 13.28 -27.97 -4.42
CA MET A 249 14.47 -27.40 -3.80
C MET A 249 14.37 -27.47 -2.27
N THR A 250 15.48 -27.71 -1.58
CA THR A 250 15.55 -27.78 -0.12
C THR A 250 16.74 -27.00 0.43
N ALA A 251 16.54 -26.33 1.57
CA ALA A 251 17.57 -25.63 2.32
C ALA A 251 17.21 -25.62 3.81
N GLY A 252 17.96 -26.36 4.63
CA GLY A 252 17.63 -26.56 6.04
C GLY A 252 16.22 -27.15 6.19
N MET A 253 15.31 -26.42 6.84
CA MET A 253 13.91 -26.85 7.02
C MET A 253 12.99 -26.43 5.86
N THR A 254 13.44 -25.55 4.96
CA THR A 254 12.61 -25.02 3.87
C THR A 254 12.62 -25.98 2.70
N SER A 255 11.43 -26.29 2.16
CA SER A 255 11.24 -27.03 0.91
C SER A 255 10.29 -26.26 0.00
N VAL A 256 10.70 -26.06 -1.25
CA VAL A 256 9.95 -25.32 -2.27
C VAL A 256 9.79 -26.23 -3.49
N ILE A 257 8.55 -26.48 -3.89
CA ILE A 257 8.20 -27.35 -5.02
C ILE A 257 7.71 -26.46 -6.15
N ILE A 258 8.33 -26.57 -7.32
CA ILE A 258 7.98 -25.83 -8.54
C ILE A 258 7.35 -26.80 -9.54
N SER A 259 6.20 -26.43 -10.09
CA SER A 259 5.55 -27.18 -11.17
C SER A 259 6.26 -26.96 -12.50
N LYS A 260 6.62 -28.04 -13.19
CA LYS A 260 7.26 -27.97 -14.52
C LYS A 260 6.28 -27.56 -15.62
N SER A 261 4.98 -27.85 -15.46
CA SER A 261 3.97 -27.50 -16.45
C SER A 261 3.57 -26.03 -16.43
N THR A 262 3.74 -25.34 -15.28
CA THR A 262 3.34 -23.94 -15.12
C THR A 262 4.50 -22.99 -14.81
N GLY A 263 5.63 -23.50 -14.34
CA GLY A 263 6.74 -22.69 -13.83
C GLY A 263 6.43 -21.96 -12.52
N ARG A 264 5.32 -22.30 -11.84
CA ARG A 264 4.85 -21.65 -10.61
C ARG A 264 5.14 -22.51 -9.38
N ILE A 265 5.16 -21.88 -8.21
CA ILE A 265 5.21 -22.59 -6.93
C ILE A 265 3.99 -23.51 -6.83
N ALA A 266 4.23 -24.81 -6.71
CA ALA A 266 3.19 -25.79 -6.40
C ALA A 266 2.96 -25.84 -4.89
N GLU A 267 4.04 -25.83 -4.11
CA GLU A 267 3.96 -26.00 -2.67
C GLU A 267 5.18 -25.39 -1.94
N VAL A 268 4.98 -24.91 -0.72
CA VAL A 268 6.05 -24.58 0.22
C VAL A 268 5.82 -25.27 1.55
N ARG A 269 6.86 -25.93 2.07
CA ARG A 269 6.89 -26.53 3.40
C ARG A 269 8.02 -25.98 4.25
N ARG A 270 7.81 -25.99 5.58
CA ARG A 270 8.86 -25.80 6.58
C ARG A 270 8.81 -26.95 7.60
N GLY A 271 9.88 -27.72 7.71
CA GLY A 271 9.94 -28.86 8.64
C GLY A 271 8.82 -29.89 8.41
N GLY A 272 8.41 -30.08 7.15
CA GLY A 272 7.29 -30.96 6.77
C GLY A 272 5.90 -30.30 6.81
N THR A 273 5.73 -29.18 7.51
CA THR A 273 4.46 -28.46 7.60
C THR A 273 4.19 -27.63 6.34
N LEU A 274 3.00 -27.79 5.76
CA LEU A 274 2.53 -27.00 4.61
C LEU A 274 2.23 -25.56 5.00
N LEU A 275 2.80 -24.57 4.31
CA LEU A 275 2.56 -23.15 4.57
C LEU A 275 1.45 -22.54 3.70
N GLY A 276 1.09 -23.22 2.61
CA GLY A 276 -0.05 -22.84 1.76
C GLY A 276 0.22 -21.79 0.69
N LEU A 277 1.42 -21.19 0.64
CA LEU A 277 1.81 -20.32 -0.49
C LEU A 277 2.00 -21.17 -1.75
N SER A 278 1.25 -20.86 -2.82
CA SER A 278 1.28 -21.60 -4.08
C SER A 278 0.80 -20.76 -5.28
N ASN A 279 0.76 -21.38 -6.45
CA ASN A 279 0.23 -20.86 -7.72
C ASN A 279 0.77 -19.48 -8.14
N GLY A 280 1.93 -19.09 -7.65
CA GLY A 280 2.56 -17.81 -7.99
C GLY A 280 4.04 -17.94 -8.33
N PRO A 281 4.63 -16.93 -8.95
CA PRO A 281 3.98 -15.71 -9.48
C PRO A 281 3.07 -16.02 -10.68
N ALA A 282 1.79 -15.65 -10.59
CA ALA A 282 0.83 -15.71 -11.69
C ALA A 282 0.49 -14.29 -12.15
N LEU A 283 0.42 -14.05 -13.46
CA LEU A 283 0.14 -12.71 -13.98
C LEU A 283 -1.23 -12.19 -13.51
N ALA A 284 -1.25 -11.00 -12.92
CA ALA A 284 -2.42 -10.35 -12.37
C ALA A 284 -2.93 -9.24 -13.31
N VAL A 285 -3.77 -9.58 -14.28
CA VAL A 285 -4.37 -8.68 -15.28
C VAL A 285 -5.85 -9.02 -15.53
N ALA A 286 -6.63 -8.09 -16.08
CA ALA A 286 -8.07 -8.27 -16.29
C ALA A 286 -8.43 -9.26 -17.40
N ASP A 287 -7.68 -9.22 -18.49
CA ASP A 287 -7.79 -10.19 -19.56
C ASP A 287 -6.70 -11.24 -19.33
N THR A 288 -7.11 -12.46 -18.99
CA THR A 288 -6.24 -13.65 -18.92
C THR A 288 -6.25 -14.48 -20.21
N PRO A 289 -6.15 -13.95 -21.45
CA PRO A 289 -5.98 -14.81 -22.60
C PRO A 289 -4.54 -15.35 -22.52
N LYS A 290 -4.42 -16.60 -22.09
CA LYS A 290 -3.18 -17.39 -22.04
C LYS A 290 -2.13 -16.88 -21.02
N SER A 291 -2.46 -16.91 -19.73
CA SER A 291 -1.43 -16.89 -18.67
C SER A 291 -0.56 -18.17 -18.62
N GLY A 292 -0.76 -19.09 -19.57
CA GLY A 292 0.02 -20.30 -19.77
C GLY A 292 0.36 -20.42 -21.25
N GLY A 293 1.60 -20.13 -21.58
CA GLY A 293 2.22 -20.64 -22.79
C GLY A 293 3.10 -21.84 -22.46
N GLU A 294 3.76 -22.37 -23.48
CA GLU A 294 4.80 -23.37 -23.33
C GLU A 294 5.84 -22.92 -22.30
N VAL A 295 6.14 -23.81 -21.35
CA VAL A 295 7.09 -23.60 -20.26
C VAL A 295 8.36 -24.39 -20.56
N SER A 296 9.48 -23.67 -20.67
CA SER A 296 10.81 -24.26 -20.66
C SER A 296 11.42 -24.02 -19.29
N ILE A 297 11.64 -25.10 -18.54
CA ILE A 297 12.16 -25.05 -17.18
C ILE A 297 13.51 -25.76 -17.08
N SER A 298 14.44 -25.15 -16.38
CA SER A 298 15.74 -25.74 -16.04
C SER A 298 16.08 -25.46 -14.59
N HIS A 299 16.99 -26.25 -14.02
CA HIS A 299 17.53 -25.98 -12.70
C HIS A 299 19.01 -26.32 -12.62
N THR A 300 19.73 -25.64 -11.75
CA THR A 300 21.18 -25.82 -11.59
C THR A 300 21.62 -25.40 -10.19
N GLN A 301 22.70 -26.04 -9.72
CA GLN A 301 23.40 -25.59 -8.53
C GLN A 301 24.30 -24.39 -8.89
N GLU A 302 24.20 -23.28 -8.16
CA GLU A 302 25.04 -22.08 -8.30
C GLU A 302 25.72 -21.76 -6.96
N GLY A 303 26.99 -22.18 -6.81
CA GLY A 303 27.68 -22.08 -5.53
C GLY A 303 26.92 -22.86 -4.44
N GLU A 304 26.61 -22.20 -3.33
CA GLU A 304 25.80 -22.81 -2.25
C GLU A 304 24.28 -22.72 -2.48
N SER A 305 23.82 -22.00 -3.50
CA SER A 305 22.40 -21.82 -3.83
C SER A 305 21.92 -22.76 -4.92
N HIS A 306 20.60 -23.00 -4.96
CA HIS A 306 19.97 -23.71 -6.09
C HIS A 306 19.07 -22.78 -6.87
N LEU A 307 19.17 -22.83 -8.20
CA LEU A 307 18.42 -22.01 -9.13
C LEU A 307 17.43 -22.88 -9.91
N VAL A 308 16.19 -22.42 -10.04
CA VAL A 308 15.19 -22.93 -11.00
C VAL A 308 14.77 -21.75 -11.87
N GLN A 309 14.84 -21.91 -13.19
CA GLN A 309 14.41 -20.88 -14.15
C GLN A 309 13.33 -21.44 -15.05
N ALA A 310 12.16 -20.80 -15.05
CA ALA A 310 11.05 -21.09 -15.95
C ALA A 310 10.89 -19.94 -16.95
N LYS A 311 11.13 -20.20 -18.23
CA LYS A 311 10.78 -19.32 -19.35
C LYS A 311 9.41 -19.70 -19.84
N ILE A 312 8.51 -18.74 -19.95
CA ILE A 312 7.10 -18.98 -20.25
C ILE A 312 6.77 -18.16 -21.50
N SER A 313 6.23 -18.81 -22.53
CA SER A 313 5.74 -18.06 -23.68
C SER A 313 4.49 -17.25 -23.30
N GLY A 314 4.44 -15.98 -23.67
CA GLY A 314 3.35 -15.05 -23.33
C GLY A 314 3.83 -13.85 -22.53
N SER A 315 2.89 -13.14 -21.89
CA SER A 315 3.19 -11.88 -21.21
C SER A 315 4.06 -12.05 -19.96
N LEU A 316 3.91 -13.14 -19.19
CA LEU A 316 4.87 -13.47 -18.13
C LEU A 316 6.08 -14.13 -18.80
N ALA A 317 7.16 -13.37 -19.02
CA ALA A 317 8.29 -13.81 -19.84
C ALA A 317 9.15 -14.87 -19.13
N PHE A 318 9.43 -14.67 -17.84
CA PHE A 318 10.10 -15.67 -17.02
C PHE A 318 9.81 -15.52 -15.53
N VAL A 319 10.04 -16.61 -14.81
CA VAL A 319 10.22 -16.63 -13.35
C VAL A 319 11.51 -17.38 -13.01
N GLN A 320 12.28 -16.84 -12.09
CA GLN A 320 13.50 -17.44 -11.57
C GLN A 320 13.40 -17.54 -10.06
N TYR A 321 13.60 -18.75 -9.55
CA TYR A 321 13.64 -19.06 -8.12
C TYR A 321 15.07 -19.39 -7.72
N ARG A 322 15.64 -18.66 -6.79
CA ARG A 322 16.92 -18.99 -6.16
C ARG A 322 16.69 -19.27 -4.69
N LEU A 323 16.90 -20.52 -4.28
CA LEU A 323 16.91 -20.88 -2.88
C LEU A 323 18.32 -20.70 -2.31
N HIS A 324 18.44 -19.92 -1.24
CA HIS A 324 19.70 -19.69 -0.54
C HIS A 324 19.89 -20.69 0.61
N PRO A 325 21.14 -21.01 0.99
CA PRO A 325 21.46 -21.81 2.20
C PRO A 325 20.77 -21.33 3.48
N SER A 326 20.53 -20.02 3.57
CA SER A 326 19.83 -19.39 4.69
C SER A 326 18.33 -19.70 4.75
N GLY A 327 17.77 -20.38 3.75
CA GLY A 327 16.34 -20.67 3.64
C GLY A 327 15.51 -19.56 2.99
N TRP A 328 16.13 -18.45 2.57
CA TRP A 328 15.46 -17.43 1.76
C TRP A 328 15.26 -17.92 0.32
N LEU A 329 14.05 -17.73 -0.19
CA LEU A 329 13.70 -17.92 -1.59
C LEU A 329 13.66 -16.56 -2.28
N GLN A 330 14.63 -16.28 -3.14
CA GLN A 330 14.59 -15.15 -4.06
C GLN A 330 13.76 -15.54 -5.28
N VAL A 331 12.75 -14.74 -5.61
CA VAL A 331 11.87 -14.90 -6.77
C VAL A 331 12.02 -13.67 -7.65
N ILE A 332 12.62 -13.82 -8.83
CA ILE A 332 12.68 -12.77 -9.85
C ILE A 332 11.66 -13.12 -10.91
N TYR A 333 10.83 -12.17 -11.30
CA TYR A 333 9.87 -12.37 -12.39
C TYR A 333 9.90 -11.18 -13.34
N LYS A 334 9.68 -11.47 -14.61
CA LYS A 334 9.55 -10.46 -15.65
C LYS A 334 8.27 -10.67 -16.44
N TYR A 335 7.53 -9.61 -16.66
CA TYR A 335 6.38 -9.61 -17.57
C TYR A 335 6.38 -8.39 -18.50
N ASN A 336 5.80 -8.56 -19.68
CA ASN A 336 5.64 -7.51 -20.68
C ASN A 336 4.15 -7.24 -20.92
N LEU A 337 3.73 -5.99 -20.69
CA LEU A 337 2.36 -5.53 -20.93
C LEU A 337 2.35 -4.12 -21.51
N SER A 338 1.43 -3.88 -22.43
CA SER A 338 1.17 -2.57 -23.03
C SER A 338 -0.31 -2.20 -22.98
N GLY A 339 -0.59 -0.90 -22.86
CA GLY A 339 -1.95 -0.38 -22.94
C GLY A 339 -2.68 -0.34 -21.60
N PRO A 340 -3.98 0.02 -21.62
CA PRO A 340 -4.76 0.25 -20.41
C PRO A 340 -5.03 -1.05 -19.64
N GLN A 341 -4.77 -1.04 -18.34
CA GLN A 341 -4.98 -2.16 -17.42
C GLN A 341 -5.69 -1.65 -16.15
N PRO A 342 -6.73 -2.31 -15.63
CA PRO A 342 -7.33 -1.90 -14.36
C PRO A 342 -6.36 -2.13 -13.18
N TYR A 343 -5.52 -3.16 -13.27
CA TYR A 343 -4.42 -3.48 -12.37
C TYR A 343 -3.36 -4.29 -13.14
N LEU A 344 -2.13 -4.34 -12.66
CA LEU A 344 -1.04 -5.11 -13.27
C LEU A 344 0.00 -5.54 -12.23
N GLY A 345 0.53 -6.75 -12.36
CA GLY A 345 1.55 -7.32 -11.47
C GLY A 345 1.46 -8.84 -11.42
N VAL A 346 1.74 -9.43 -10.26
CA VAL A 346 1.63 -10.88 -10.02
C VAL A 346 0.85 -11.23 -8.75
N SER A 347 0.19 -12.38 -8.76
CA SER A 347 -0.53 -12.96 -7.63
C SER A 347 0.05 -14.30 -7.19
N PHE A 348 -0.26 -14.68 -5.95
CA PHE A 348 -0.04 -15.98 -5.33
C PHE A 348 -1.31 -16.42 -4.61
N ASP A 349 -1.50 -17.73 -4.50
CA ASP A 349 -2.52 -18.31 -3.65
C ASP A 349 -1.94 -18.53 -2.24
N LEU A 350 -2.75 -18.26 -1.23
CA LEU A 350 -2.44 -18.42 0.18
C LEU A 350 -3.77 -18.54 0.92
N PRO A 351 -4.23 -19.76 1.27
CA PRO A 351 -5.57 -19.99 1.77
C PRO A 351 -5.93 -19.05 2.93
N GLU A 352 -6.98 -18.23 2.73
CA GLU A 352 -7.39 -17.18 3.66
C GLU A 352 -7.62 -17.70 5.09
N LYS A 353 -8.17 -18.92 5.23
CA LYS A 353 -8.37 -19.61 6.52
C LYS A 353 -7.11 -19.82 7.35
N ASN A 354 -5.92 -19.73 6.72
CA ASN A 354 -4.65 -19.90 7.41
C ASN A 354 -4.13 -18.58 7.98
N ILE A 355 -4.68 -17.42 7.61
CA ILE A 355 -4.18 -16.11 8.00
C ILE A 355 -4.76 -15.63 9.32
N THR A 356 -3.90 -15.11 10.18
CA THR A 356 -4.27 -14.54 11.48
C THR A 356 -3.96 -13.05 11.57
N GLY A 357 -3.10 -12.51 10.71
CA GLY A 357 -2.76 -11.09 10.70
C GLY A 357 -1.61 -10.75 9.76
N VAL A 358 -1.19 -9.49 9.79
CA VAL A 358 -0.06 -8.97 9.00
C VAL A 358 0.66 -7.88 9.78
N LYS A 359 1.99 -7.85 9.65
CA LYS A 359 2.84 -6.72 9.99
C LYS A 359 3.58 -6.27 8.74
N TRP A 360 3.63 -4.98 8.41
CA TRP A 360 4.29 -4.53 7.17
C TRP A 360 4.89 -3.14 7.29
N LEU A 361 5.93 -2.87 6.49
CA LEU A 361 6.45 -1.52 6.26
C LEU A 361 5.92 -1.02 4.92
N GLY A 362 5.15 0.07 4.96
CA GLY A 362 4.60 0.73 3.78
C GLY A 362 3.66 1.88 4.14
N MET A 363 2.89 2.33 3.15
CA MET A 363 1.79 3.27 3.41
C MET A 363 0.66 2.56 4.13
N GLY A 364 0.17 3.16 5.22
CA GLY A 364 -0.87 2.54 6.02
C GLY A 364 -1.49 3.47 7.06
N PRO A 365 -2.29 2.91 7.98
CA PRO A 365 -2.63 1.48 8.08
C PRO A 365 -3.78 1.02 7.16
N TYR A 366 -4.50 1.95 6.53
CA TYR A 366 -5.69 1.67 5.72
C TYR A 366 -5.39 1.26 4.29
N ARG A 367 -6.33 0.54 3.67
CA ARG A 367 -6.27 0.21 2.24
C ARG A 367 -6.44 1.45 1.37
N VAL A 368 -5.85 1.42 0.18
CA VAL A 368 -5.89 2.51 -0.80
C VAL A 368 -6.60 2.09 -2.09
N TRP A 369 -6.96 3.10 -2.89
CA TRP A 369 -7.46 2.94 -4.26
C TRP A 369 -6.60 3.78 -5.19
N LYS A 370 -6.59 3.49 -6.49
CA LYS A 370 -5.79 4.29 -7.44
C LYS A 370 -6.12 5.79 -7.37
N ASN A 371 -7.41 6.11 -7.25
CA ASN A 371 -7.94 7.48 -7.09
C ASN A 371 -8.03 7.92 -5.61
N ARG A 372 -7.40 7.19 -4.68
CA ARG A 372 -7.33 7.50 -3.24
C ARG A 372 -6.05 6.93 -2.61
N VAL A 373 -4.89 7.33 -3.12
CA VAL A 373 -3.58 6.95 -2.54
C VAL A 373 -3.13 7.88 -1.41
N ARG A 374 -3.72 9.09 -1.33
CA ARG A 374 -3.44 10.10 -0.30
C ARG A 374 -4.07 9.71 1.05
N GLY A 375 -3.46 10.13 2.15
CA GLY A 375 -3.99 9.97 3.51
C GLY A 375 -3.25 8.94 4.39
N GLY A 376 -2.59 7.95 3.79
CA GLY A 376 -1.70 7.07 4.54
C GLY A 376 -0.37 7.76 4.92
N SER A 377 0.35 7.18 5.88
CA SER A 377 1.74 7.55 6.16
C SER A 377 2.67 6.34 6.02
N MET A 378 3.93 6.60 5.65
CA MET A 378 4.95 5.57 5.64
C MET A 378 5.28 5.17 7.07
N GLY A 379 5.20 3.88 7.39
CA GLY A 379 5.42 3.37 8.73
C GLY A 379 5.39 1.85 8.79
N VAL A 380 5.68 1.30 9.96
CA VAL A 380 5.46 -0.12 10.25
C VAL A 380 4.11 -0.26 10.91
N TRP A 381 3.25 -1.07 10.32
CA TRP A 381 1.87 -1.27 10.74
C TRP A 381 1.62 -2.73 11.07
N SER A 382 0.66 -3.00 11.94
CA SER A 382 0.18 -4.35 12.20
C SER A 382 -1.34 -4.37 12.36
N LYS A 383 -1.98 -5.42 11.89
CA LYS A 383 -3.41 -5.66 12.12
C LYS A 383 -3.71 -7.16 12.13
N GLY A 384 -4.64 -7.55 13.01
CA GLY A 384 -5.23 -8.88 12.99
C GLY A 384 -6.13 -9.07 11.78
N TYR A 385 -6.31 -10.33 11.39
CA TYR A 385 -7.24 -10.70 10.33
C TYR A 385 -8.67 -10.23 10.65
N ASN A 386 -9.34 -9.70 9.64
CA ASN A 386 -10.78 -9.42 9.64
C ASN A 386 -11.32 -9.51 8.21
N ASP A 387 -12.55 -9.99 8.06
CA ASP A 387 -13.26 -10.02 6.77
C ASP A 387 -14.40 -8.99 6.75
N THR A 388 -14.13 -7.81 7.30
CA THR A 388 -15.14 -6.77 7.44
C THR A 388 -15.50 -6.18 6.08
N ALA A 389 -16.78 -6.28 5.72
CA ALA A 389 -17.43 -5.35 4.80
C ALA A 389 -17.78 -4.09 5.59
N THR A 390 -16.83 -3.15 5.65
CA THR A 390 -16.95 -1.90 6.40
C THR A 390 -18.23 -1.17 6.04
N GLY A 391 -18.94 -0.67 7.04
CA GLY A 391 -20.18 0.05 6.82
C GLY A 391 -21.38 -0.84 6.51
N ALA A 392 -21.20 -2.15 6.27
CA ALA A 392 -22.28 -3.08 5.97
C ALA A 392 -22.58 -4.02 7.14
N ASP A 393 -21.57 -4.81 7.52
CA ASP A 393 -21.77 -5.85 8.54
C ASP A 393 -21.11 -5.46 9.87
N THR A 394 -19.94 -4.82 9.80
CA THR A 394 -19.12 -4.46 10.97
C THR A 394 -18.25 -3.22 10.70
N TRP A 395 -17.76 -2.58 11.77
CA TRP A 395 -16.89 -1.38 11.74
C TRP A 395 -15.51 -1.67 12.35
N GLN A 396 -14.86 -2.73 11.85
CA GLN A 396 -13.51 -3.11 12.30
C GLN A 396 -12.44 -2.48 11.40
N TYR A 397 -11.74 -1.49 11.94
CA TYR A 397 -10.65 -0.79 11.27
C TYR A 397 -9.29 -1.12 11.91
N PRO A 398 -8.18 -1.03 11.17
CA PRO A 398 -8.14 -0.94 9.70
C PRO A 398 -8.60 -2.26 9.07
N GLU A 399 -9.22 -2.19 7.89
CA GLU A 399 -9.62 -3.39 7.14
C GLU A 399 -8.41 -4.23 6.80
N PHE A 400 -8.51 -5.55 6.95
CA PHE A 400 -7.42 -6.45 6.58
C PHE A 400 -7.20 -6.43 5.06
N LYS A 401 -8.29 -6.62 4.31
CA LYS A 401 -8.27 -6.87 2.87
C LYS A 401 -8.17 -5.60 2.02
N GLY A 402 -7.55 -5.68 0.86
CA GLY A 402 -7.43 -4.59 -0.12
C GLY A 402 -5.98 -4.28 -0.52
N TYR A 403 -5.76 -3.12 -1.13
CA TYR A 403 -4.44 -2.67 -1.60
C TYR A 403 -3.69 -1.82 -0.56
N HIS A 404 -2.39 -1.99 -0.45
CA HIS A 404 -1.47 -1.25 0.43
C HIS A 404 -0.28 -0.74 -0.39
N ALA A 405 -0.09 0.58 -0.44
CA ALA A 405 0.91 1.19 -1.31
C ALA A 405 2.33 1.15 -0.72
N ARG A 406 3.34 1.15 -1.60
CA ARG A 406 4.76 1.31 -1.28
C ARG A 406 5.24 0.34 -0.20
N THR A 407 4.94 -0.94 -0.39
CA THR A 407 5.31 -1.99 0.56
C THR A 407 6.78 -2.36 0.36
N TYR A 408 7.60 -2.25 1.41
CA TYR A 408 9.01 -2.66 1.39
C TYR A 408 9.18 -4.09 1.93
N TRP A 409 8.40 -4.44 2.94
CA TRP A 409 8.29 -5.81 3.44
C TRP A 409 6.94 -6.04 4.10
N ALA A 410 6.50 -7.28 4.14
CA ALA A 410 5.36 -7.73 4.92
C ALA A 410 5.65 -9.09 5.57
N GLN A 411 5.17 -9.28 6.79
CA GLN A 411 5.15 -10.56 7.49
C GLN A 411 3.69 -10.95 7.66
N LEU A 412 3.27 -11.94 6.88
CA LEU A 412 1.96 -12.57 6.98
C LEU A 412 1.99 -13.55 8.14
N GLN A 413 1.11 -13.35 9.11
CA GLN A 413 0.96 -14.24 10.25
C GLN A 413 -0.02 -15.34 9.85
N THR A 414 0.42 -16.59 9.99
CA THR A 414 -0.37 -17.76 9.63
C THR A 414 -0.42 -18.78 10.75
N ILE A 415 -1.42 -19.65 10.74
CA ILE A 415 -1.54 -20.77 11.69
C ILE A 415 -0.36 -21.76 11.61
N ASN A 416 0.34 -21.81 10.48
CA ASN A 416 1.45 -22.75 10.22
C ASN A 416 2.83 -22.07 10.29
N GLY A 417 2.90 -20.84 10.84
CA GLY A 417 4.10 -20.03 10.96
C GLY A 417 4.13 -18.84 10.00
N PRO A 418 4.88 -17.77 10.31
CA PRO A 418 4.84 -16.56 9.51
C PRO A 418 5.51 -16.73 8.14
N ILE A 419 5.07 -15.96 7.17
CA ILE A 419 5.71 -15.82 5.85
C ILE A 419 6.15 -14.37 5.72
N THR A 420 7.46 -14.14 5.71
CA THR A 420 8.01 -12.80 5.48
C THR A 420 8.34 -12.65 4.00
N VAL A 421 7.89 -11.56 3.38
CA VAL A 421 8.26 -11.14 2.04
C VAL A 421 8.95 -9.77 2.10
N VAL A 422 10.02 -9.61 1.35
CA VAL A 422 10.81 -8.37 1.25
C VAL A 422 11.11 -8.09 -0.22
N THR A 423 11.03 -6.84 -0.64
CA THR A 423 11.36 -6.44 -2.02
C THR A 423 12.41 -5.34 -2.02
N PRO A 424 13.39 -5.36 -2.94
CA PRO A 424 14.27 -4.23 -3.19
C PRO A 424 13.62 -3.16 -4.09
N ASP A 425 12.45 -3.45 -4.66
CA ASP A 425 11.77 -2.61 -5.65
C ASP A 425 10.91 -1.54 -4.96
N GLU A 426 10.96 -0.33 -5.50
CA GLU A 426 10.18 0.79 -5.00
C GLU A 426 8.73 0.74 -5.51
N ASN A 427 7.82 1.32 -4.74
CA ASN A 427 6.44 1.62 -5.17
C ASN A 427 5.54 0.42 -5.49
N LEU A 428 5.94 -0.81 -5.18
CA LEU A 428 5.04 -1.96 -5.27
C LEU A 428 3.86 -1.84 -4.30
N PHE A 429 2.67 -2.19 -4.80
CA PHE A 429 1.48 -2.36 -3.99
C PHE A 429 1.39 -3.81 -3.52
N LEU A 430 1.15 -4.01 -2.24
CA LEU A 430 0.71 -5.30 -1.71
C LEU A 430 -0.82 -5.35 -1.77
N ARG A 431 -1.38 -6.42 -2.32
CA ARG A 431 -2.80 -6.76 -2.12
C ARG A 431 -2.91 -7.88 -1.10
N LEU A 432 -3.78 -7.69 -0.13
CA LEU A 432 -4.24 -8.73 0.78
C LEU A 432 -5.69 -9.08 0.44
N TYR A 433 -5.92 -10.19 -0.26
CA TYR A 433 -7.23 -10.76 -0.58
C TYR A 433 -8.20 -9.81 -1.32
N THR A 434 -9.39 -10.30 -1.65
CA THR A 434 -10.49 -9.49 -2.19
C THR A 434 -11.41 -9.07 -1.05
N PRO A 435 -11.57 -7.76 -0.77
CA PRO A 435 -12.58 -7.28 0.15
C PRO A 435 -13.99 -7.68 -0.27
N ARG A 436 -14.84 -8.00 0.71
CA ARG A 436 -16.29 -8.10 0.47
C ARG A 436 -16.89 -6.70 0.29
N ASN A 437 -17.83 -6.59 -0.63
CA ASN A 437 -18.67 -5.41 -0.75
C ASN A 437 -19.89 -5.56 0.15
N GLY A 438 -20.38 -4.43 0.67
CA GLY A 438 -21.69 -4.39 1.31
C GLY A 438 -22.82 -4.71 0.32
N PRO A 439 -23.99 -5.13 0.81
CA PRO A 439 -25.14 -5.41 -0.06
C PRO A 439 -25.54 -4.13 -0.80
N ASN A 440 -25.87 -4.27 -2.08
CA ASN A 440 -26.27 -3.15 -2.95
C ASN A 440 -25.26 -1.99 -2.95
N ALA A 441 -23.97 -2.28 -3.08
CA ALA A 441 -22.89 -1.28 -3.10
C ALA A 441 -22.98 -0.23 -4.23
N GLN A 442 -23.91 -0.38 -5.19
CA GLN A 442 -24.05 0.52 -6.34
C GLN A 442 -22.69 0.66 -7.08
N GLY A 443 -22.22 1.89 -7.31
CA GLY A 443 -20.90 2.16 -7.89
C GLY A 443 -19.73 2.09 -6.89
N ALA A 444 -19.98 1.90 -5.59
CA ALA A 444 -18.96 1.83 -4.53
C ALA A 444 -18.24 0.47 -4.52
N ALA A 445 -17.65 0.10 -5.65
CA ALA A 445 -16.97 -1.16 -5.87
C ALA A 445 -15.69 -0.95 -6.69
N SER A 446 -14.74 -1.86 -6.51
CA SER A 446 -13.48 -1.93 -7.27
C SER A 446 -13.27 -3.35 -7.79
N VAL A 447 -12.33 -3.49 -8.73
CA VAL A 447 -11.94 -4.79 -9.29
C VAL A 447 -10.61 -5.25 -8.71
N PHE A 448 -10.46 -6.56 -8.57
CA PHE A 448 -9.28 -7.19 -7.99
C PHE A 448 -8.75 -8.31 -8.89
N PRO A 449 -7.43 -8.56 -8.87
CA PRO A 449 -6.87 -9.73 -9.54
C PRO A 449 -7.32 -11.04 -8.89
N ALA A 450 -7.25 -12.12 -9.66
CA ALA A 450 -7.36 -13.48 -9.13
C ALA A 450 -6.20 -13.81 -8.16
N GLY A 451 -6.36 -14.89 -7.41
CA GLY A 451 -5.46 -15.28 -6.32
C GLY A 451 -5.68 -14.46 -5.06
N ASP A 452 -4.87 -14.77 -4.04
CA ASP A 452 -5.10 -14.32 -2.67
C ASP A 452 -4.24 -13.12 -2.29
N ILE A 453 -2.94 -13.17 -2.54
CA ILE A 453 -2.03 -12.04 -2.30
C ILE A 453 -1.38 -11.61 -3.61
N SER A 454 -1.11 -10.32 -3.77
CA SER A 454 -0.53 -9.79 -5.02
C SER A 454 0.54 -8.73 -4.77
N PHE A 455 1.51 -8.66 -5.67
CA PHE A 455 2.49 -7.58 -5.77
C PHE A 455 2.27 -6.89 -7.10
N LEU A 456 1.82 -5.64 -7.04
CA LEU A 456 1.25 -4.94 -8.18
C LEU A 456 2.02 -3.65 -8.47
N ASP A 457 2.22 -3.36 -9.75
CA ASP A 457 2.73 -2.09 -10.27
C ASP A 457 1.60 -1.05 -10.37
N GLY A 458 0.36 -1.50 -10.53
CA GLY A 458 -0.81 -0.64 -10.57
C GLY A 458 -2.04 -1.33 -10.01
N ILE A 459 -2.88 -0.55 -9.34
CA ILE A 459 -4.12 -1.01 -8.69
C ILE A 459 -5.34 -0.36 -9.34
N ALA A 460 -6.52 -0.90 -9.05
CA ALA A 460 -7.77 -0.36 -9.55
C ALA A 460 -8.25 0.87 -8.75
N PRO A 461 -8.94 1.80 -9.41
CA PRO A 461 -9.71 2.84 -8.71
C PRO A 461 -11.01 2.26 -8.13
N ILE A 462 -11.68 3.05 -7.30
CA ILE A 462 -13.03 2.74 -6.79
C ILE A 462 -14.03 3.82 -7.25
N GLY A 463 -15.31 3.45 -7.41
CA GLY A 463 -16.38 4.41 -7.66
C GLY A 463 -16.92 5.06 -6.38
N ASN A 464 -18.20 5.40 -6.37
CA ASN A 464 -18.98 5.82 -5.20
C ASN A 464 -20.44 5.43 -5.42
N LYS A 465 -21.36 5.75 -4.49
CA LYS A 465 -22.78 5.36 -4.59
C LYS A 465 -23.42 5.68 -5.94
N PHE A 466 -23.11 6.84 -6.52
CA PHE A 466 -23.79 7.35 -7.71
C PHE A 466 -22.99 7.17 -9.00
N HIS A 467 -21.66 7.01 -8.89
CA HIS A 467 -20.79 7.03 -10.06
C HIS A 467 -19.82 5.84 -10.06
N PRO A 468 -19.64 5.17 -11.21
CA PRO A 468 -18.52 4.24 -11.37
C PRO A 468 -17.19 5.00 -11.29
N ALA A 469 -16.11 4.27 -11.03
CA ALA A 469 -14.77 4.84 -10.88
C ALA A 469 -14.38 5.78 -12.03
N GLY A 470 -14.66 5.39 -13.29
CA GLY A 470 -14.29 6.15 -14.49
C GLY A 470 -14.88 7.56 -14.58
N GLU A 471 -15.90 7.89 -13.78
CA GLU A 471 -16.55 9.21 -13.78
C GLU A 471 -16.06 10.14 -12.65
N THR A 472 -15.13 9.66 -11.81
CA THR A 472 -14.65 10.36 -10.60
C THR A 472 -13.35 11.14 -10.77
N GLY A 473 -12.86 11.28 -12.01
CA GLY A 473 -11.72 12.13 -12.35
C GLY A 473 -10.55 11.41 -13.01
N PRO A 474 -9.53 12.16 -13.47
CA PRO A 474 -8.37 11.62 -14.18
C PRO A 474 -7.59 10.51 -13.44
N GLN A 475 -7.49 10.55 -12.11
CA GLN A 475 -6.82 9.51 -11.32
C GLN A 475 -7.52 8.14 -11.41
N SER A 476 -8.78 8.11 -11.83
CA SER A 476 -9.54 6.89 -12.05
C SER A 476 -9.33 6.27 -13.43
N ALA A 477 -8.51 6.88 -14.30
CA ALA A 477 -8.16 6.27 -15.58
C ALA A 477 -7.46 4.91 -15.37
N PRO A 478 -7.50 3.99 -16.35
CA PRO A 478 -6.72 2.74 -16.30
C PRO A 478 -5.21 2.99 -16.13
N ASN A 479 -4.50 2.01 -15.58
CA ASN A 479 -3.04 2.00 -15.54
C ASN A 479 -2.51 1.77 -16.97
N ASN A 480 -1.77 2.72 -17.53
CA ASN A 480 -1.25 2.56 -18.87
C ASN A 480 0.10 1.83 -18.82
N ALA A 481 0.09 0.52 -19.13
CA ALA A 481 1.28 -0.31 -19.14
C ALA A 481 2.20 0.05 -20.31
N ARG A 482 3.53 0.06 -20.09
CA ARG A 482 4.51 0.63 -21.03
C ARG A 482 5.63 -0.33 -21.46
N GLY A 483 5.44 -1.63 -21.33
CA GLY A 483 6.40 -2.65 -21.76
C GLY A 483 6.83 -3.57 -20.62
N ASP A 484 8.14 -3.62 -20.37
CA ASP A 484 8.76 -4.56 -19.45
C ASP A 484 8.66 -4.12 -17.98
N TYR A 485 8.29 -5.07 -17.12
CA TYR A 485 8.32 -4.97 -15.67
C TYR A 485 9.11 -6.16 -15.14
N GLU A 486 10.12 -5.90 -14.31
CA GLU A 486 10.94 -6.93 -13.68
C GLU A 486 11.10 -6.57 -12.20
N HIS A 487 10.81 -7.52 -11.33
CA HIS A 487 10.81 -7.32 -9.89
C HIS A 487 11.40 -8.53 -9.17
N THR A 488 11.82 -8.28 -7.93
CA THR A 488 12.38 -9.29 -7.03
C THR A 488 11.60 -9.34 -5.73
N LEU A 489 11.24 -10.55 -5.31
CA LEU A 489 10.66 -10.84 -4.00
C LEU A 489 11.55 -11.84 -3.26
N PHE A 490 11.88 -11.55 -2.01
CA PHE A 490 12.55 -12.48 -1.11
C PHE A 490 11.54 -13.00 -0.11
N PHE A 491 11.32 -14.32 -0.09
CA PHE A 491 10.47 -14.98 0.88
C PHE A 491 11.28 -15.72 1.94
N TYR A 492 10.91 -15.55 3.20
CA TYR A 492 11.38 -16.35 4.32
C TYR A 492 10.20 -17.03 5.00
N PHE A 493 10.38 -18.31 5.26
CA PHE A 493 9.34 -19.19 5.76
C PHE A 493 9.63 -19.51 7.23
N GLY A 494 8.88 -18.85 8.11
CA GLY A 494 8.93 -19.01 9.56
C GLY A 494 9.59 -17.85 10.33
N GLU A 495 9.82 -18.07 11.62
CA GLU A 495 10.37 -17.05 12.52
C GLU A 495 11.78 -16.63 12.13
N MET A 496 11.99 -15.33 11.93
CA MET A 496 13.32 -14.76 11.72
C MET A 496 14.06 -14.67 13.06
N SER A 497 15.34 -15.04 13.05
CA SER A 497 16.19 -14.91 14.23
C SER A 497 16.21 -13.46 14.74
N THR A 498 16.10 -13.30 16.06
CA THR A 498 16.25 -12.02 16.77
C THR A 498 17.71 -11.67 17.04
N ALA A 499 18.68 -12.41 16.48
CA ALA A 499 20.11 -12.27 16.75
C ALA A 499 20.51 -10.78 16.80
N LEU A 500 20.87 -10.39 18.03
CA LEU A 500 21.05 -9.06 18.59
C LEU A 500 21.59 -8.03 17.59
N GLN A 501 20.80 -6.97 17.38
CA GLN A 501 21.31 -5.69 16.86
C GLN A 501 22.26 -5.05 17.85
#